data_AF-A0A1C5T9C1-F1
#
_entry.id   AF-A0A1C5T9C1-F1
#
_cell.length_a   1.000
_cell.length_b   1.000
_cell.length_c   1.000
_cell.angle_alpha   90.00
_cell.angle_beta   90.00
_cell.angle_gamma   90.00
#
_symmetry.space_group_name_H-M   'P 1'
#
loop_
_entity.id
_entity.type
_entity.pdbx_description
1 polymer ?
#
loop_
_entity_poly.entity_id
_entity_poly.type
_entity_poly.pdbx_seq_one_letter_code
_entity_poly.pdbx_strand_id
1 'polypeptide(L)'
;MGVVQEKHTVRMTLKQCARVEKIKGILQESLPAFLDMLRMEGFTNGCELCGEMKETGVAYVAGNAICLCGECYDKVTQNAAAYTANEKNKKENLVGGVVGALIGSLLGVASIVLLSQLGYVAAISGVIMAVCALKGYELLGGKLTKKGVIISAVLMIVMTYVGDRVDWAIMIARELETDIFYGYRLVPLLLSEEIIDMTNYVLNLVLVYAFLLVGAIPTIRNAMRKDKVAGTICKL
;
A
#
# COMPACT_ATOMS: atom_id res chain seq x y z
N MET A 1 7.23 -16.45 12.39
CA MET A 1 6.23 -16.48 13.48
C MET A 1 6.36 -15.17 14.22
N GLY A 2 5.29 -14.38 14.31
CA GLY A 2 5.31 -13.10 15.03
C GLY A 2 4.41 -13.21 16.26
N VAL A 3 4.98 -13.03 17.44
CA VAL A 3 4.22 -12.88 18.69
C VAL A 3 4.21 -11.38 19.01
N VAL A 4 3.03 -10.78 19.03
CA VAL A 4 2.86 -9.38 19.40
C VAL A 4 1.91 -9.33 20.59
N GLN A 5 2.35 -8.70 21.67
CA GLN A 5 1.49 -8.39 22.80
C GLN A 5 0.88 -7.02 22.57
N GLU A 6 -0.44 -6.98 22.38
CA GLU A 6 -1.21 -5.74 22.27
C GLU A 6 -2.14 -5.64 23.47
N LYS A 7 -1.86 -4.70 24.38
CA LYS A 7 -2.65 -4.44 25.60
C LYS A 7 -2.86 -5.72 26.44
N HIS A 8 -4.07 -6.27 26.42
CA HIS A 8 -4.51 -7.42 27.21
C HIS A 8 -4.47 -8.74 26.43
N THR A 9 -3.93 -8.74 25.21
CA THR A 9 -3.94 -9.91 24.33
C THR A 9 -2.53 -10.28 23.85
N VAL A 10 -2.22 -11.57 23.86
CA VAL A 10 -1.03 -12.13 23.19
C VAL A 10 -1.47 -12.69 21.85
N ARG A 11 -1.11 -12.02 20.75
CA ARG A 11 -1.48 -12.46 19.40
C ARG A 11 -0.29 -13.16 18.74
N MET A 12 -0.48 -14.44 18.44
CA MET A 12 0.51 -15.24 17.72
C MET A 12 0.07 -15.44 16.26
N THR A 13 0.80 -14.85 15.33
CA THR A 13 0.52 -14.97 13.89
C THR A 13 1.52 -15.89 13.21
N LEU A 14 0.99 -16.97 12.62
CA LEU A 14 1.74 -17.90 11.78
C LEU A 14 1.57 -17.48 10.31
N LYS A 15 2.61 -16.88 9.72
CA LYS A 15 2.62 -16.55 8.29
C LYS A 15 3.04 -17.80 7.51
N GLN A 16 2.25 -18.14 6.49
CA GLN A 16 2.61 -19.09 5.41
C GLN A 16 2.92 -20.52 5.88
N CYS A 17 1.90 -21.21 6.38
CA CYS A 17 2.00 -22.62 6.75
C CYS A 17 1.65 -23.55 5.56
N ALA A 18 2.64 -24.23 4.98
CA ALA A 18 2.42 -25.18 3.89
C ALA A 18 1.67 -26.47 4.33
N ARG A 19 1.60 -26.75 5.64
CA ARG A 19 0.91 -27.92 6.24
C ARG A 19 0.02 -27.51 7.41
N VAL A 20 -1.02 -26.74 7.11
CA VAL A 20 -1.97 -26.20 8.11
C VAL A 20 -2.61 -27.31 8.96
N GLU A 21 -3.00 -28.43 8.37
CA GLU A 21 -3.67 -29.53 9.08
C GLU A 21 -2.76 -30.20 10.12
N LYS A 22 -1.50 -30.44 9.78
CA LYS A 22 -0.53 -31.05 10.69
C LYS A 22 -0.20 -30.11 11.86
N ILE A 23 -0.10 -28.81 11.58
CA ILE A 23 0.11 -27.78 12.61
C ILE A 23 -1.11 -27.65 13.52
N LYS A 24 -2.33 -27.73 12.98
CA LYS A 24 -3.57 -27.72 13.76
C LYS A 24 -3.60 -28.90 14.75
N GLY A 25 -3.21 -30.10 14.32
CA GLY A 25 -3.13 -31.28 15.19
C GLY A 25 -2.15 -31.08 16.35
N ILE A 26 -0.92 -30.64 16.05
CA ILE A 26 0.11 -30.37 17.07
C ILE A 26 -0.33 -29.26 18.03
N LEU A 27 -0.96 -28.20 17.53
CA LEU A 27 -1.51 -27.14 18.36
C LEU A 27 -2.63 -27.65 19.27
N GLN A 28 -3.57 -28.46 18.76
CA GLN A 28 -4.64 -29.01 19.61
C GLN A 28 -4.10 -29.89 20.74
N GLU A 29 -3.00 -30.61 20.50
CA GLU A 29 -2.36 -31.47 21.49
C GLU A 29 -1.53 -30.68 22.53
N SER A 30 -0.86 -29.60 22.09
CA SER A 30 0.01 -28.77 22.96
C SER A 30 -0.71 -27.59 23.63
N LEU A 31 -1.87 -27.18 23.13
CA LEU A 31 -2.66 -26.06 23.66
C LEU A 31 -3.06 -26.25 25.13
N PRO A 32 -3.50 -27.43 25.62
CA PRO A 32 -3.87 -27.60 27.02
C PRO A 32 -2.70 -27.33 27.97
N ALA A 33 -1.52 -27.87 27.68
CA ALA A 33 -0.32 -27.66 28.48
C ALA A 33 0.11 -26.18 28.50
N PHE A 34 -0.02 -25.50 27.37
CA PHE A 34 0.25 -24.07 27.28
C PHE A 34 -0.77 -23.22 28.06
N LEU A 35 -2.06 -23.57 28.00
CA LEU A 35 -3.10 -22.90 28.76
C LEU A 35 -2.93 -23.08 30.28
N ASP A 36 -2.49 -24.26 30.72
CA ASP A 36 -2.23 -24.52 32.14
C ASP A 36 -1.02 -23.73 32.66
N MET A 37 0.06 -23.62 31.87
CA MET A 37 1.19 -22.75 32.18
C MET A 37 0.75 -21.28 32.34
N LEU A 38 -0.10 -20.79 31.42
CA LEU A 38 -0.64 -19.42 31.51
C LEU A 38 -1.53 -19.22 32.75
N ARG A 39 -2.33 -20.22 33.13
CA ARG A 39 -3.14 -20.15 34.35
C ARG A 39 -2.28 -20.11 35.61
N MET A 40 -1.17 -20.86 35.64
CA MET A 40 -0.22 -20.83 36.76
C MET A 40 0.45 -19.47 36.93
N GLU A 41 0.72 -18.77 35.83
CA GLU A 41 1.24 -17.40 35.81
C GLU A 41 0.17 -16.32 36.09
N GLY A 42 -1.08 -16.72 36.39
CA GLY A 42 -2.16 -15.82 36.79
C GLY A 42 -2.93 -15.18 35.63
N PHE A 43 -2.75 -15.64 34.39
CA PHE A 43 -3.55 -15.17 33.25
C PHE A 43 -4.97 -15.71 33.32
N THR A 44 -5.94 -14.83 33.04
CA THR A 44 -7.38 -15.14 33.07
C THR A 44 -8.04 -14.76 31.75
N ASN A 45 -9.13 -15.44 31.40
CA ASN A 45 -9.93 -15.08 30.22
C ASN A 45 -10.70 -13.79 30.50
N GLY A 46 -10.59 -12.83 29.59
CA GLY A 46 -11.24 -11.54 29.72
C GLY A 46 -11.44 -10.85 28.38
N CYS A 47 -12.15 -9.73 28.40
CA CYS A 47 -12.40 -8.95 27.19
C CYS A 47 -11.11 -8.27 26.71
N GLU A 48 -10.79 -8.41 25.41
CA GLU A 48 -9.60 -7.79 24.81
C GLU A 48 -9.63 -6.26 24.83
N LEU A 49 -10.82 -5.65 24.98
CA LEU A 49 -11.00 -4.20 24.93
C LEU A 49 -11.00 -3.54 26.31
N CYS A 50 -11.76 -4.06 27.28
CA CYS A 50 -11.83 -3.49 28.62
C CYS A 50 -10.91 -4.18 29.65
N GLY A 51 -10.35 -5.34 29.34
CA GLY A 51 -9.48 -6.10 30.25
C GLY A 51 -10.22 -6.76 31.42
N GLU A 52 -11.55 -6.64 31.51
CA GLU A 52 -12.32 -7.22 32.59
C GLU A 52 -12.61 -8.71 32.35
N MET A 53 -12.60 -9.49 33.44
CA MET A 53 -13.02 -10.89 33.47
C MET A 53 -14.55 -10.98 33.42
N LYS A 54 -15.10 -10.88 32.21
CA LYS A 54 -16.53 -11.03 31.92
C LYS A 54 -16.75 -12.16 30.93
N GLU A 55 -18.00 -12.62 30.79
CA GLU A 55 -18.35 -13.54 29.72
C GLU A 55 -18.13 -12.86 28.36
N THR A 56 -17.21 -13.42 27.58
CA THR A 56 -16.81 -12.90 26.26
C THR A 56 -17.30 -13.80 25.14
N GLY A 57 -17.85 -13.21 24.09
CA GLY A 57 -18.07 -13.88 22.82
C GLY A 57 -16.96 -13.55 21.82
N VAL A 58 -16.81 -14.39 20.79
CA VAL A 58 -15.88 -14.11 19.69
C VAL A 58 -16.58 -13.22 18.67
N ALA A 59 -15.97 -12.09 18.33
CA ALA A 59 -16.43 -11.18 17.31
C ALA A 59 -15.39 -11.06 16.20
N TYR A 60 -15.83 -11.04 14.95
CA TYR A 60 -15.02 -10.67 13.80
C TYR A 60 -15.09 -9.17 13.59
N VAL A 61 -13.99 -8.45 13.74
CA VAL A 61 -13.91 -7.00 13.56
C VAL A 61 -12.75 -6.66 12.62
N ALA A 62 -13.04 -5.98 11.52
CA ALA A 62 -12.05 -5.57 10.51
C ALA A 62 -11.15 -6.70 9.99
N GLY A 63 -11.66 -7.94 9.96
CA GLY A 63 -10.94 -9.13 9.49
C GLY A 63 -10.14 -9.88 10.55
N ASN A 64 -10.25 -9.50 11.83
CA ASN A 64 -9.64 -10.21 12.95
C ASN A 64 -10.72 -10.77 13.89
N ALA A 65 -10.53 -12.00 14.37
CA ALA A 65 -11.29 -12.52 15.51
C ALA A 65 -10.75 -11.91 16.80
N ILE A 66 -11.64 -11.36 17.62
CA ILE A 66 -11.36 -10.75 18.92
C ILE A 66 -12.42 -11.18 19.95
N CYS A 67 -12.02 -11.40 21.19
CA CYS A 67 -12.92 -11.74 22.31
C CYS A 67 -13.44 -10.47 22.99
N LEU A 68 -14.75 -10.25 22.93
CA LEU A 68 -15.41 -9.05 23.46
C LEU A 68 -16.55 -9.42 24.42
N CYS A 69 -16.70 -8.66 25.50
CA CYS A 69 -17.93 -8.67 26.31
C CYS A 69 -19.06 -7.92 25.58
N GLY A 70 -20.31 -8.11 25.99
CA GLY A 70 -21.48 -7.52 25.33
C GLY A 70 -21.40 -5.99 25.18
N GLU A 71 -21.04 -5.28 26.24
CA GLU A 71 -20.92 -3.82 26.22
C GLU A 71 -19.84 -3.32 25.26
N CYS A 72 -18.69 -4.00 25.23
CA CYS A 72 -17.60 -3.66 24.31
C CYS A 72 -17.95 -4.00 22.87
N TYR A 73 -18.70 -5.08 22.64
CA TYR A 73 -19.23 -5.43 21.33
C TYR A 73 -20.15 -4.33 20.80
N ASP A 74 -21.07 -3.83 21.61
CA ASP A 74 -21.99 -2.76 21.20
C ASP A 74 -21.24 -1.46 20.90
N LYS A 75 -20.25 -1.09 21.73
CA LYS A 75 -19.38 0.08 21.47
C LYS A 75 -18.60 -0.06 20.16
N VAL A 76 -18.01 -1.22 19.91
CA VAL A 76 -17.24 -1.47 18.67
C VAL A 76 -18.17 -1.47 17.46
N THR A 77 -19.37 -2.04 17.59
CA THR A 77 -20.37 -2.08 16.53
C THR A 77 -20.90 -0.68 16.21
N GLN A 78 -21.20 0.13 17.21
CA GLN A 78 -21.62 1.53 17.03
C GLN A 78 -20.52 2.38 16.40
N ASN A 79 -19.27 2.28 16.89
CA ASN A 79 -18.15 3.02 16.34
C ASN A 79 -17.86 2.64 14.90
N ALA A 80 -17.88 1.34 14.58
CA ALA A 80 -17.70 0.89 13.21
C ALA A 80 -18.88 1.27 12.31
N ALA A 81 -20.12 1.24 12.81
CA ALA A 81 -21.28 1.71 12.07
C ALA A 81 -21.17 3.21 11.75
N ALA A 82 -20.75 4.04 12.72
CA ALA A 82 -20.49 5.47 12.51
C ALA A 82 -19.35 5.71 11.52
N TYR A 83 -18.25 4.95 11.62
CA TYR A 83 -17.11 5.05 10.71
C TYR A 83 -17.49 4.62 9.28
N THR A 84 -18.25 3.54 9.14
CA THR A 84 -18.75 3.03 7.86
C THR A 84 -19.77 3.98 7.25
N ALA A 85 -20.63 4.60 8.05
CA ALA A 85 -21.56 5.62 7.60
C ALA A 85 -20.82 6.86 7.08
N ASN A 86 -19.78 7.34 7.77
CA ASN A 86 -18.95 8.45 7.30
C ASN A 86 -18.17 8.09 6.02
N GLU A 87 -17.55 6.92 5.95
CA GLU A 87 -16.81 6.45 4.76
C GLU A 87 -17.71 6.19 3.53
N LYS A 88 -18.95 5.74 3.74
CA LYS A 88 -19.95 5.60 2.66
C LYS A 88 -20.46 6.95 2.17
N ASN A 89 -20.56 7.94 3.06
CA ASN A 89 -21.01 9.29 2.70
C ASN A 89 -19.87 10.17 2.16
N LYS A 90 -18.60 9.76 2.31
CA LYS A 90 -17.45 10.48 1.76
C LYS A 90 -17.52 10.44 0.23
N LYS A 91 -17.95 11.55 -0.36
CA LYS A 91 -17.98 11.72 -1.81
C LYS A 91 -16.56 11.87 -2.33
N GLU A 92 -16.24 11.12 -3.37
CA GLU A 92 -14.98 11.26 -4.10
C GLU A 92 -14.92 12.65 -4.74
N ASN A 93 -13.90 13.43 -4.37
CA ASN A 93 -13.61 14.69 -5.05
C ASN A 93 -12.68 14.41 -6.22
N LEU A 94 -13.26 14.22 -7.41
CA LEU A 94 -12.53 13.92 -8.63
C LEU A 94 -11.46 14.97 -8.96
N VAL A 95 -11.78 16.26 -8.80
CA VAL A 95 -10.84 17.35 -9.07
C VAL A 95 -9.69 17.33 -8.06
N GLY A 96 -10.00 17.21 -6.77
CA GLY A 96 -8.99 17.08 -5.72
C GLY A 96 -8.08 15.88 -5.95
N GLY A 97 -8.65 14.73 -6.32
CA GLY A 97 -7.90 13.52 -6.62
C GLY A 97 -6.95 13.69 -7.81
N VAL A 98 -7.42 14.29 -8.91
CA VAL A 98 -6.56 14.57 -10.08
C VAL A 98 -5.41 15.49 -9.72
N VAL A 99 -5.67 16.57 -8.97
CA VAL A 99 -4.61 17.48 -8.50
C VAL A 99 -3.62 16.74 -7.60
N GLY A 100 -4.10 15.89 -6.70
CA GLY A 100 -3.24 15.08 -5.84
C GLY A 100 -2.41 14.05 -6.59
N ALA A 101 -2.99 13.39 -7.61
CA ALA A 101 -2.25 12.50 -8.49
C ALA A 101 -1.17 13.24 -9.27
N LEU A 102 -1.46 14.44 -9.79
CA LEU A 102 -0.48 15.27 -10.50
C LEU A 102 0.69 15.66 -9.59
N ILE A 103 0.41 16.16 -8.39
CA ILE A 103 1.46 16.51 -7.41
C ILE A 103 2.28 15.27 -7.04
N GLY A 104 1.61 14.14 -6.78
CA GLY A 104 2.27 12.87 -6.50
C GLY A 104 3.14 12.37 -7.65
N SER A 105 2.68 12.53 -8.89
CA SER A 105 3.45 12.17 -10.09
C SER A 105 4.65 13.08 -10.31
N LEU A 106 4.56 14.38 -10.01
CA LEU A 106 5.71 15.29 -10.07
C LEU A 106 6.81 14.87 -9.07
N LEU A 107 6.43 14.45 -7.86
CA LEU A 107 7.38 13.86 -6.90
C LEU A 107 7.99 12.56 -7.45
N GLY A 108 7.19 11.75 -8.15
CA GLY A 108 7.67 10.58 -8.88
C GLY A 108 8.70 10.95 -9.95
N VAL A 109 8.44 11.96 -10.78
CA VAL A 109 9.39 12.43 -11.80
C VAL A 109 10.70 12.92 -11.17
N ALA A 110 10.62 13.69 -10.10
CA ALA A 110 11.80 14.12 -9.36
C ALA A 110 12.59 12.91 -8.83
N SER A 111 11.91 11.86 -8.35
CA SER A 111 12.58 10.64 -7.89
C SER A 111 13.26 9.86 -9.01
N ILE A 112 12.71 9.85 -10.24
CA ILE A 112 13.36 9.27 -11.43
C ILE A 112 14.71 9.97 -11.62
N VAL A 113 14.68 11.29 -11.75
CA VAL A 113 15.85 12.13 -12.00
C VAL A 113 16.91 12.00 -10.90
N LEU A 114 16.51 12.03 -9.62
CA LEU A 114 17.45 11.94 -8.51
C LEU A 114 18.11 10.55 -8.42
N LEU A 115 17.35 9.47 -8.63
CA LEU A 115 17.89 8.11 -8.55
C LEU A 115 18.79 7.79 -9.74
N SER A 116 18.46 8.26 -10.94
CA SER A 116 19.32 8.13 -12.13
C SER A 116 20.67 8.80 -11.93
N GLN A 117 20.71 9.97 -11.29
CA GLN A 117 21.99 10.66 -11.00
C GLN A 117 22.86 9.95 -9.97
N LEU A 118 22.26 9.18 -9.07
CA LEU A 118 22.96 8.42 -8.04
C LEU A 118 23.40 7.03 -8.54
N GLY A 119 23.16 6.71 -9.83
CA GLY A 119 23.49 5.40 -10.40
C GLY A 119 22.66 4.25 -9.81
N TYR A 120 21.57 4.55 -9.09
CA TYR A 120 20.64 3.52 -8.64
C TYR A 120 19.77 3.07 -9.79
N VAL A 121 19.35 1.80 -9.76
CA VAL A 121 18.49 1.23 -10.81
C VAL A 121 17.21 2.09 -10.90
N ALA A 122 17.05 2.78 -12.04
CA ALA A 122 15.91 3.66 -12.35
C ALA A 122 14.56 2.97 -12.06
N ALA A 123 14.52 1.64 -12.12
CA ALA A 123 13.46 0.77 -11.62
C ALA A 123 12.75 1.22 -10.34
N ILE A 124 13.48 1.57 -9.26
CA ILE A 124 12.86 1.84 -7.95
C ILE A 124 11.96 3.07 -8.01
N SER A 125 12.28 4.04 -8.87
CA SER A 125 11.50 5.25 -9.07
C SER A 125 10.07 4.97 -9.57
N GLY A 126 9.87 3.88 -10.33
CA GLY A 126 8.55 3.47 -10.81
C GLY A 126 7.61 3.12 -9.65
N VAL A 127 8.11 2.45 -8.62
CA VAL A 127 7.33 2.14 -7.41
C VAL A 127 6.97 3.42 -6.65
N ILE A 128 7.93 4.34 -6.51
CA ILE A 128 7.72 5.63 -5.83
C ILE A 128 6.65 6.44 -6.58
N MET A 129 6.78 6.58 -7.90
CA MET A 129 5.78 7.20 -8.77
C MET A 129 4.39 6.62 -8.53
N ALA A 130 4.28 5.28 -8.55
CA ALA A 130 3.00 4.61 -8.38
C ALA A 130 2.35 4.88 -7.02
N VAL A 131 3.14 4.77 -5.94
CA VAL A 131 2.65 5.00 -4.58
C VAL A 131 2.28 6.47 -4.39
N CYS A 132 3.14 7.40 -4.78
CA CYS A 132 2.90 8.84 -4.62
C CYS A 132 1.69 9.32 -5.42
N ALA A 133 1.52 8.90 -6.67
CA ALA A 133 0.38 9.31 -7.49
C ALA A 133 -0.95 8.75 -6.95
N LEU A 134 -1.01 7.45 -6.66
CA LEU A 134 -2.24 6.81 -6.15
C LEU A 134 -2.60 7.29 -4.74
N LYS A 135 -1.60 7.47 -3.87
CA LYS A 135 -1.83 8.02 -2.51
C LYS A 135 -2.16 9.50 -2.55
N GLY A 136 -1.54 10.26 -3.46
CA GLY A 136 -1.89 11.66 -3.70
C GLY A 136 -3.35 11.81 -4.11
N TYR A 137 -3.81 10.95 -5.03
CA TYR A 137 -5.22 10.89 -5.40
C TYR A 137 -6.12 10.56 -4.20
N GLU A 138 -5.80 9.51 -3.46
CA GLU A 138 -6.60 9.08 -2.29
C GLU A 138 -6.69 10.19 -1.22
N LEU A 139 -5.61 10.93 -1.00
CA LEU A 139 -5.51 11.95 0.05
C LEU A 139 -6.31 13.21 -0.28
N LEU A 140 -6.20 13.74 -1.50
CA LEU A 140 -6.91 14.96 -1.92
C LEU A 140 -8.29 14.68 -2.53
N GLY A 141 -8.48 13.51 -3.13
CA GLY A 141 -9.77 13.03 -3.64
C GLY A 141 -10.65 12.41 -2.57
N GLY A 142 -10.09 12.15 -1.39
CA GLY A 142 -10.77 11.61 -0.22
C GLY A 142 -11.02 10.10 -0.29
N LYS A 143 -11.17 9.53 -1.48
CA LYS A 143 -11.36 8.11 -1.75
C LYS A 143 -10.79 7.74 -3.11
N LEU A 144 -10.20 6.54 -3.22
CA LEU A 144 -9.69 6.01 -4.48
C LEU A 144 -10.69 5.00 -5.05
N THR A 145 -11.64 5.47 -5.85
CA THR A 145 -12.61 4.56 -6.49
C THR A 145 -12.03 3.95 -7.77
N LYS A 146 -12.75 3.01 -8.38
CA LYS A 146 -12.38 2.46 -9.71
C LYS A 146 -12.17 3.56 -10.76
N LYS A 147 -12.93 4.66 -10.70
CA LYS A 147 -12.77 5.79 -11.62
C LYS A 147 -11.46 6.53 -11.36
N GLY A 148 -11.17 6.83 -10.09
CA GLY A 148 -9.91 7.43 -9.67
C GLY A 148 -8.68 6.59 -10.02
N VAL A 149 -8.78 5.26 -9.92
CA VAL A 149 -7.71 4.34 -10.35
C VAL A 149 -7.42 4.46 -11.85
N ILE A 150 -8.46 4.49 -12.70
CA ILE A 150 -8.28 4.61 -14.15
C ILE A 150 -7.61 5.95 -14.50
N ILE A 151 -8.09 7.06 -13.91
CA ILE A 151 -7.53 8.39 -14.18
C ILE A 151 -6.08 8.48 -13.69
N SER A 152 -5.80 7.99 -12.48
CA SER A 152 -4.44 7.95 -11.93
C SER A 152 -3.53 7.08 -12.77
N ALA A 153 -4.00 5.94 -13.29
CA ALA A 153 -3.22 5.06 -14.15
C ALA A 153 -2.81 5.76 -15.46
N VAL A 154 -3.75 6.45 -16.11
CA VAL A 154 -3.44 7.22 -17.33
C VAL A 154 -2.42 8.33 -17.04
N LEU A 155 -2.61 9.08 -15.95
CA LEU A 155 -1.67 10.13 -15.54
C LEU A 155 -0.28 9.59 -15.24
N MET A 156 -0.21 8.48 -14.50
CA MET A 156 1.06 7.81 -14.20
C MET A 156 1.79 7.39 -15.47
N ILE A 157 1.09 6.82 -16.46
CA ILE A 157 1.70 6.41 -17.73
C ILE A 157 2.30 7.63 -18.44
N VAL A 158 1.51 8.69 -18.62
CA VAL A 158 1.97 9.91 -19.30
C VAL A 158 3.13 10.56 -18.56
N MET A 159 3.03 10.74 -17.24
CA MET A 159 4.06 11.40 -16.44
C MET A 159 5.34 10.57 -16.34
N THR A 160 5.25 9.23 -16.38
CA THR A 160 6.42 8.36 -16.39
C THR A 160 7.19 8.51 -17.69
N TYR A 161 6.51 8.52 -18.84
CA TYR A 161 7.15 8.81 -20.12
C TYR A 161 7.80 10.19 -20.12
N VAL A 162 7.09 11.23 -19.66
CA VAL A 162 7.66 12.58 -19.58
C VAL A 162 8.88 12.62 -18.65
N GLY A 163 8.81 11.95 -17.50
CA GLY A 163 9.90 11.90 -16.54
C GLY A 163 11.14 11.22 -17.09
N ASP A 164 10.98 10.07 -17.76
CA ASP A 164 12.08 9.36 -18.45
C ASP A 164 12.70 10.23 -19.56
N ARG A 165 11.88 10.91 -20.37
CA ARG A 165 12.38 11.84 -21.40
C ARG A 165 13.17 13.00 -20.79
N VAL A 166 12.71 13.55 -19.67
CA VAL A 166 13.40 14.61 -18.94
C VAL A 166 14.71 14.09 -18.33
N ASP A 167 14.74 12.86 -17.83
CA ASP A 167 15.94 12.23 -17.30
C ASP A 167 17.04 12.10 -18.37
N TRP A 168 16.71 11.57 -19.55
CA TRP A 168 17.61 11.53 -20.69
C TRP A 168 18.07 12.94 -21.12
N ALA A 169 17.16 13.92 -21.13
CA ALA A 169 17.49 15.30 -21.46
C ALA A 169 18.51 15.89 -20.47
N ILE A 170 18.38 15.60 -19.17
CA ILE A 170 19.32 16.04 -18.13
C ILE A 170 20.66 15.33 -18.30
N MET A 171 20.68 14.05 -18.62
CA MET A 171 21.90 13.30 -18.90
C MET A 171 22.69 13.91 -20.06
N ILE A 172 22.01 14.17 -21.19
CA ILE A 172 22.59 14.80 -22.38
C ILE A 172 23.08 16.22 -22.07
N ALA A 173 22.27 17.01 -21.37
CA ALA A 173 22.63 18.38 -20.98
C ALA A 173 23.90 18.42 -20.12
N ARG A 174 24.10 17.44 -19.24
CA ARG A 174 25.32 17.31 -18.44
C ARG A 174 26.52 16.90 -19.27
N GLU A 175 26.35 15.96 -20.20
CA GLU A 175 27.45 15.46 -21.03
C GLU A 175 27.94 16.49 -22.05
N LEU A 176 27.02 17.29 -22.61
CA LEU A 176 27.31 18.33 -23.60
C LEU A 176 27.48 19.73 -23.00
N GLU A 177 27.40 19.88 -21.67
CA GLU A 177 27.43 21.16 -20.95
C GLU A 177 26.43 22.20 -21.50
N THR A 178 25.21 21.77 -21.83
CA THR A 178 24.16 22.60 -22.44
C THR A 178 22.90 22.68 -21.57
N ASP A 179 21.92 23.50 -21.97
CA ASP A 179 20.62 23.59 -21.29
C ASP A 179 19.79 22.30 -21.42
N ILE A 180 19.01 21.97 -20.37
CA ILE A 180 18.10 20.81 -20.35
C ILE A 180 17.09 20.87 -21.51
N PHE A 181 16.60 22.06 -21.87
CA PHE A 181 15.70 22.24 -23.01
C PHE A 181 16.35 21.89 -24.35
N TYR A 182 17.64 22.21 -24.49
CA TYR A 182 18.42 21.85 -25.66
C TYR A 182 18.63 20.33 -25.69
N GLY A 183 19.05 19.74 -24.56
CA GLY A 183 19.16 18.29 -24.37
C GLY A 183 17.87 17.55 -24.73
N TYR A 184 16.70 18.04 -24.28
CA TYR A 184 15.39 17.46 -24.57
C TYR A 184 15.07 17.43 -26.07
N ARG A 185 15.44 18.48 -26.81
CA ARG A 185 15.27 18.56 -28.26
C ARG A 185 16.24 17.67 -29.01
N LEU A 186 17.44 17.43 -28.45
CA LEU A 186 18.45 16.56 -29.05
C LEU A 186 18.18 15.08 -28.82
N VAL A 187 17.40 14.67 -27.82
CA VAL A 187 17.08 13.24 -27.59
C VAL A 187 16.71 12.50 -28.88
N PRO A 188 15.72 12.92 -29.71
CA PRO A 188 15.38 12.20 -30.94
C PRO A 188 16.52 12.18 -31.98
N LEU A 189 17.35 13.23 -32.03
CA LEU A 189 18.48 13.32 -32.97
C LEU A 189 19.62 12.38 -32.56
N LEU A 190 19.93 12.30 -31.26
CA LEU A 190 20.94 11.41 -30.70
C LEU A 190 20.53 9.93 -30.77
N LEU A 191 19.23 9.64 -30.74
CA LEU A 191 18.71 8.29 -31.03
C LEU A 191 18.86 7.92 -32.52
N SER A 192 18.69 8.86 -33.44
CA SER A 192 18.84 8.58 -34.88
C SER A 192 20.29 8.45 -35.33
N GLU A 193 21.22 9.12 -34.65
CA GLU A 193 22.67 9.04 -34.90
C GLU A 193 23.33 7.85 -34.17
N GLU A 194 22.55 6.95 -33.54
CA GLU A 194 23.03 5.80 -32.74
C GLU A 194 23.98 6.14 -31.57
N ILE A 195 24.10 7.42 -31.20
CA ILE A 195 24.90 7.87 -30.04
C ILE A 195 24.25 7.38 -28.74
N ILE A 196 22.91 7.36 -28.69
CA ILE A 196 22.16 6.72 -27.61
C ILE A 196 21.66 5.36 -28.11
N ASP A 197 22.11 4.28 -27.47
CA ASP A 197 21.63 2.93 -27.77
C ASP A 197 20.12 2.85 -27.53
N MET A 198 19.38 2.66 -28.62
CA MET A 198 17.94 2.47 -28.64
C MET A 198 17.49 1.34 -27.70
N THR A 199 18.30 0.29 -27.58
CA THR A 199 18.03 -0.84 -26.69
C THR A 199 18.03 -0.39 -25.25
N ASN A 200 19.05 0.35 -24.82
CA ASN A 200 19.16 0.83 -23.44
C ASN A 200 18.05 1.85 -23.12
N TYR A 201 17.75 2.73 -24.08
CA TYR A 201 16.66 3.70 -23.98
C TYR A 201 15.30 3.02 -23.76
N VAL A 202 14.94 2.06 -24.61
CA VAL A 202 13.67 1.33 -24.50
C VAL A 202 13.65 0.42 -23.27
N LEU A 203 14.75 -0.25 -22.95
CA LEU A 203 14.83 -1.17 -21.82
C LEU A 203 14.67 -0.44 -20.49
N ASN A 204 15.28 0.74 -20.32
CA ASN A 204 15.05 1.58 -19.14
C ASN A 204 13.58 2.00 -19.02
N LEU A 205 12.98 2.47 -20.10
CA LEU A 205 11.57 2.88 -20.10
C LEU A 205 10.64 1.70 -19.72
N VAL A 206 10.87 0.52 -20.31
CA VAL A 206 10.12 -0.71 -20.01
C VAL A 206 10.32 -1.11 -18.54
N LEU A 207 11.53 -1.00 -18.01
CA LEU A 207 11.84 -1.33 -16.63
C LEU A 207 11.10 -0.40 -15.65
N VAL A 208 11.11 0.91 -15.89
CA VAL A 208 10.37 1.87 -15.05
C VAL A 208 8.88 1.54 -15.06
N TYR A 209 8.30 1.21 -16.21
CA TYR A 209 6.90 0.77 -16.29
C TYR A 209 6.63 -0.54 -15.55
N ALA A 210 7.54 -1.52 -15.65
CA ALA A 210 7.39 -2.79 -14.93
C ALA A 210 7.34 -2.55 -13.41
N PHE A 211 8.24 -1.71 -12.89
CA PHE A 211 8.25 -1.37 -11.47
C PHE A 211 7.10 -0.47 -11.04
N LEU A 212 6.61 0.38 -11.94
CA LEU A 212 5.37 1.12 -11.73
C LEU A 212 4.19 0.18 -11.50
N LEU A 213 4.06 -0.88 -12.29
CA LEU A 213 3.03 -1.91 -12.06
C LEU A 213 3.23 -2.62 -10.72
N VAL A 214 4.47 -2.96 -10.36
CA VAL A 214 4.80 -3.57 -9.06
C VAL A 214 4.37 -2.68 -7.89
N GLY A 215 4.52 -1.35 -7.99
CA GLY A 215 4.04 -0.41 -6.98
C GLY A 215 2.53 -0.15 -7.02
N ALA A 216 1.93 -0.14 -8.20
CA ALA A 216 0.52 0.19 -8.39
C ALA A 216 -0.40 -0.94 -7.90
N ILE A 217 -0.11 -2.20 -8.24
CA ILE A 217 -0.94 -3.36 -7.88
C ILE A 217 -1.22 -3.47 -6.37
N PRO A 218 -0.20 -3.50 -5.48
CA PRO A 218 -0.45 -3.61 -4.03
C PRO A 218 -1.17 -2.38 -3.49
N THR A 219 -0.88 -1.19 -4.02
CA THR A 219 -1.50 0.07 -3.60
C THR A 219 -2.99 0.09 -3.93
N ILE A 220 -3.36 -0.26 -5.18
CA ILE A 220 -4.75 -0.39 -5.62
C ILE A 220 -5.46 -1.47 -4.81
N ARG A 221 -4.85 -2.66 -4.65
CA ARG A 221 -5.45 -3.77 -3.90
C ARG A 221 -5.71 -3.39 -2.44
N ASN A 222 -4.79 -2.66 -1.81
CA ASN A 222 -4.94 -2.20 -0.44
C ASN A 222 -6.07 -1.18 -0.32
N ALA A 223 -6.15 -0.20 -1.23
CA ALA A 223 -7.25 0.77 -1.26
C ALA A 223 -8.62 0.08 -1.45
N MET A 224 -8.72 -0.82 -2.41
CA MET A 224 -9.96 -1.58 -2.68
C MET A 224 -10.35 -2.53 -1.53
N ARG A 225 -9.37 -3.05 -0.78
CA ARG A 225 -9.64 -3.89 0.41
C ARG A 225 -10.15 -3.06 1.58
N LYS A 226 -9.57 -1.88 1.84
CA LYS A 226 -10.04 -0.97 2.89
C LYS A 226 -11.52 -0.63 2.71
N ASP A 227 -11.91 -0.30 1.48
CA ASP A 227 -13.30 -0.03 1.13
C ASP A 227 -14.26 -1.20 1.39
N LYS A 228 -13.80 -2.45 1.21
CA LYS A 228 -14.63 -3.64 1.44
C LYS A 228 -14.72 -4.06 2.91
N VAL A 229 -13.65 -3.83 3.67
CA VAL A 229 -13.53 -4.30 5.06
C VAL A 229 -14.03 -3.25 6.06
N ALA A 230 -14.13 -1.98 5.65
CA ALA A 230 -14.80 -0.94 6.41
C ALA A 230 -16.28 -1.32 6.65
N GLY A 231 -16.56 -1.92 7.81
CA GLY A 231 -17.92 -2.22 8.28
C GLY A 231 -18.27 -3.70 8.47
N THR A 232 -17.35 -4.64 8.25
CA THR A 232 -17.63 -6.06 8.56
C THR A 232 -17.46 -6.30 10.06
N ILE A 233 -18.58 -6.36 10.78
CA ILE A 233 -18.65 -6.86 12.15
C ILE A 233 -19.65 -8.02 12.19
N CYS A 234 -19.18 -9.19 12.62
CA CYS A 234 -20.02 -10.37 12.79
C CYS A 234 -19.73 -10.99 14.16
N LYS A 235 -20.78 -11.38 14.89
CA LYS A 235 -20.65 -12.25 16.06
C LYS A 235 -20.51 -13.70 15.55
N LEU A 236 -19.52 -14.44 16.06
CA LEU A 236 -19.34 -15.86 15.78
C LEU A 236 -20.12 -16.72 16.76
#